data_AF-A7SS76-F1
#
_entry.id   AF-A7SS76-F1
#
_cell.length_a   1.000
_cell.length_b   1.000
_cell.length_c   1.000
_cell.angle_alpha   90.00
_cell.angle_beta   90.00
_cell.angle_gamma   90.00
#
_symmetry.space_group_name_H-M   'P 1'
#
loop_
_entity.id
_entity.type
_entity.pdbx_description
1 polymer ?
#
loop_
_entity_poly.entity_id
_entity_poly.type
_entity_poly.pdbx_seq_one_letter_code
_entity_poly.pdbx_strand_id
1 'polypeptide(L)' 'MNYLGRLVTNVRGFYSEINSATLTGAIDVVVIRQEDGSFVASPFHVRFGKLGV' A
#
# COMPACT_ATOMS: atom_id res chain seq x y z
N MET A 1 -32.01 -16.20 -0.30
CA MET A 1 -30.87 -16.92 -0.90
C MET A 1 -29.99 -16.09 -1.84
N ASN A 2 -30.49 -15.02 -2.50
CA ASN A 2 -29.68 -14.25 -3.47
C ASN A 2 -28.86 -13.07 -2.89
N TYR A 3 -29.03 -12.75 -1.61
CA TYR A 3 -28.38 -11.59 -0.98
C TYR A 3 -26.90 -11.84 -0.67
N LEU A 4 -26.57 -13.03 -0.16
CA LEU A 4 -25.20 -13.50 0.07
C LEU A 4 -24.40 -13.56 -1.24
N GLY A 5 -25.01 -14.10 -2.31
CA GLY A 5 -24.38 -14.12 -3.63
C GLY A 5 -24.07 -12.72 -4.14
N ARG A 6 -25.02 -11.78 -4.03
CA ARG A 6 -24.84 -10.39 -4.47
C ARG A 6 -23.76 -9.65 -3.68
N LEU A 7 -23.66 -9.87 -2.37
CA LEU A 7 -22.60 -9.29 -1.54
C LEU A 7 -21.21 -9.80 -1.95
N VAL A 8 -21.06 -11.10 -2.18
CA VAL A 8 -19.79 -11.69 -2.60
C VAL A 8 -19.36 -11.16 -3.97
N THR A 9 -20.29 -11.03 -4.92
CA THR A 9 -19.99 -10.48 -6.24
C THR A 9 -19.60 -9.00 -6.18
N ASN A 10 -20.27 -8.21 -5.36
CA ASN A 10 -19.95 -6.78 -5.17
C ASN A 10 -18.58 -6.57 -4.52
N VAL A 11 -18.25 -7.37 -3.49
CA VAL A 11 -16.93 -7.32 -2.84
C VAL A 11 -15.85 -7.72 -3.85
N ARG A 12 -16.05 -8.81 -4.60
CA ARG A 12 -15.10 -9.23 -5.62
C ARG A 12 -14.89 -8.17 -6.71
N GLY A 13 -15.96 -7.51 -7.16
CA GLY A 13 -15.89 -6.39 -8.11
C GLY A 13 -15.09 -5.21 -7.57
N PHE A 14 -15.38 -4.79 -6.34
CA PHE A 14 -14.65 -3.73 -5.66
C PHE A 14 -13.15 -4.05 -5.53
N TYR A 15 -12.79 -5.26 -5.10
CA TYR A 15 -11.40 -5.68 -5.00
C TYR A 15 -10.69 -5.74 -6.36
N SER A 16 -11.39 -6.13 -7.44
CA SER A 16 -10.80 -6.14 -8.79
C SER A 16 -10.61 -4.74 -9.40
N GLU A 17 -11.31 -3.74 -8.89
CA GLU A 17 -11.20 -2.34 -9.33
C GLU A 17 -10.18 -1.53 -8.51
N ILE A 18 -9.59 -2.12 -7.47
CA ILE A 18 -8.52 -1.48 -6.70
C ILE A 18 -7.28 -1.35 -7.59
N ASN A 19 -7.06 -0.13 -8.08
CA ASN A 19 -5.82 0.20 -8.75
C ASN A 19 -4.72 0.38 -7.70
N SER A 20 -3.75 -0.52 -7.63
CA SER A 20 -2.58 -0.35 -6.77
C SER A 20 -1.85 0.97 -7.04
N ALA A 21 -2.04 1.55 -8.23
CA ALA A 21 -1.46 2.83 -8.60
C ALA A 21 -2.04 4.03 -7.79
N THR A 22 -3.22 3.88 -7.21
CA THR A 22 -3.93 4.95 -6.50
C THR A 22 -3.90 4.77 -4.98
N LEU A 23 -3.21 3.74 -4.48
CA LEU A 23 -3.04 3.49 -3.03
C LEU A 23 -1.93 4.38 -2.44
N THR A 24 -2.13 4.80 -1.19
CA THR A 24 -1.09 5.45 -0.38
C THR A 24 -0.35 4.40 0.42
N GLY A 25 0.97 4.47 0.48
CA GLY A 25 1.77 3.52 1.24
C GLY A 25 3.25 3.85 1.26
N ALA A 26 3.98 3.12 2.09
CA ALA A 26 5.43 3.16 2.19
C ALA A 26 5.95 1.73 2.32
N ILE A 27 7.22 1.52 1.96
CA ILE A 27 7.91 0.26 2.28
C ILE A 27 8.75 0.44 3.54
N ASP A 28 9.04 -0.68 4.21
CA ASP A 28 9.95 -0.69 5.35
C ASP A 28 11.35 -0.23 4.94
N VAL A 29 12.00 0.49 5.84
CA VAL A 29 13.36 1.00 5.66
C VAL A 29 14.24 0.43 6.75
N VAL A 30 15.35 -0.19 6.34
CA VAL A 30 16.37 -0.67 7.25
C VAL A 30 17.43 0.39 7.39
N VAL A 31 17.78 0.72 8.64
CA VAL A 31 18.81 1.72 8.96
C VAL A 31 19.89 1.06 9.81
N ILE A 32 21.15 1.29 9.44
CA ILE A 32 22.31 0.72 10.13
C ILE A 32 23.27 1.85 10.51
N ARG A 33 23.68 1.85 11.79
CA ARG A 33 24.74 2.71 12.30
C ARG A 33 26.11 2.16 11.89
N GLN A 34 26.93 2.98 11.26
CA GLN A 34 28.30 2.65 10.87
C GLN A 34 29.27 2.88 12.04
N GLU A 35 30.50 2.38 11.90
CA GLU A 35 31.54 2.47 12.95
C GLU A 35 31.93 3.92 13.27
N ASP A 36 31.89 4.80 12.27
CA ASP A 36 32.14 6.25 12.41
C ASP A 36 30.96 7.01 13.07
N GLY A 37 29.89 6.30 13.41
CA GLY A 37 28.68 6.86 14.01
C GLY A 37 27.66 7.43 13.02
N SER A 38 27.96 7.43 11.72
CA SER A 38 26.99 7.79 10.68
C SER A 38 25.90 6.72 10.52
N PHE A 39 24.82 7.05 9.81
CA PHE A 39 23.71 6.12 9.53
C PHE A 39 23.52 5.99 8.02
N VAL A 40 23.37 4.76 7.56
CA VAL A 40 23.05 4.43 6.16
C VAL A 40 21.74 3.67 6.15
N ALA A 41 20.88 4.01 5.18
CA ALA A 41 19.55 3.43 5.05
C ALA A 41 19.34 2.78 3.67
N SER A 42 18.48 1.76 3.61
CA SER A 42 17.91 1.30 2.35
C SER A 42 17.11 2.43 1.67
N PRO A 43 16.88 2.36 0.34
CA PRO A 43 16.15 3.40 -0.37
C PRO A 43 14.80 3.73 0.29
N PHE A 44 14.51 5.02 0.44
CA PHE A 44 13.23 5.49 0.94
C PHE A 44 12.22 5.49 -0.19
N HIS A 45 11.18 4.66 -0.08
CA HIS A 45 10.10 4.62 -1.07
C HIS A 45 8.74 4.87 -0.40
N VAL A 46 8.13 5.98 -0.78
CA VAL A 46 6.78 6.38 -0.38
C VAL A 46 5.97 6.64 -1.63
N ARG A 47 4.69 6.32 -1.52
CA ARG A 47 3.69 6.56 -2.54
C ARG A 47 2.53 7.33 -1.94
N PHE A 48 2.16 8.42 -2.61
CA PHE A 48 0.92 9.12 -2.35
C PHE A 48 -0.13 8.67 -3.35
N GLY A 49 -1.17 8.04 -2.84
CA GLY A 49 -2.35 7.67 -3.60
C GLY A 49 -3.26 8.88 -3.85
N LYS A 50 -4.41 8.61 -4.46
CA LYS A 50 -5.40 9.66 -4.75
C LYS A 50 -6.28 9.86 -3.52
N LEU A 51 -5.94 10.83 -2.66
CA LEU A 51 -6.81 11.30 -1.58
C LEU A 51 -7.56 12.56 -2.06
N GLY A 52 -8.85 12.43 -2.36
CA GLY A 52 -9.75 13.57 -2.55
C GLY A 52 -9.83 14.18 -3.95
N VAL A 53 -10.20 13.39 -4.96
CA VAL A 53 -10.99 13.93 -6.08
C VAL A 53 -12.31 13.20 -6.20
#